data_AF-A0A352KAC3-F1
#
_entry.id   AF-A0A352KAC3-F1
#
_cell.length_a   1.000
_cell.length_b   1.000
_cell.length_c   1.000
_cell.angle_alpha   90.00
_cell.angle_beta   90.00
_cell.angle_gamma   90.00
#
_symmetry.space_group_name_H-M   'P 1'
#
loop_
_entity.id
_entity.type
_entity.pdbx_description
1 polymer ?
#
loop_
_entity_poly.entity_id
_entity_poly.type
_entity_poly.pdbx_seq_one_letter_code
_entity_poly.pdbx_strand_id
1 'polypeptide(L)' 'AGLGRAMAEVGAILIVGGNIAGITRTMTTAIALETSKGDLPFALGLGLVLMALILAVNGIARLSGLMIARAGPQYV' A
#
# COMPACT_ATOMS: atom_id res chain seq x y z
N ALA A 1 4.54 12.37 -9.24
CA ALA A 1 4.39 11.45 -10.40
C ALA A 1 4.20 9.96 -10.02
N GLY A 2 3.92 9.59 -8.76
CA GLY A 2 3.85 8.17 -8.33
C GLY A 2 2.46 7.53 -8.41
N LEU A 3 1.40 8.26 -8.00
CA LEU A 3 0.04 7.70 -7.89
C LEU A 3 -0.49 7.13 -9.21
N GLY A 4 -0.37 7.88 -10.32
CA GLY A 4 -0.84 7.43 -11.63
C GLY A 4 -0.12 6.17 -12.12
N ARG A 5 1.17 6.01 -11.80
CA ARG A 5 1.93 4.79 -12.13
C ARG A 5 1.42 3.59 -11.33
N ALA A 6 1.23 3.77 -10.02
CA ALA A 6 0.69 2.72 -9.16
C ALA A 6 -0.74 2.30 -9.56
N MET A 7 -1.59 3.26 -9.94
CA MET A 7 -2.94 2.96 -10.42
C MET A 7 -2.94 2.24 -11.77
N ALA A 8 -2.06 2.63 -12.69
CA ALA A 8 -1.89 1.94 -13.97
C ALA A 8 -1.40 0.50 -13.80
N GLU A 9 -0.50 0.24 -12.84
CA GLU A 9 -0.04 -1.10 -12.50
C GLU A 9 -1.19 -1.99 -12.00
N VAL A 10 -1.97 -1.50 -11.02
CA VAL A 10 -3.15 -2.24 -10.50
C VAL A 10 -4.15 -2.54 -11.62
N GLY A 11 -4.45 -1.56 -12.47
CA GLY A 11 -5.35 -1.74 -13.61
C GLY A 11 -4.83 -2.78 -14.61
N ALA A 12 -3.53 -2.76 -14.93
CA ALA A 12 -2.91 -3.74 -15.82
C ALA A 12 -2.97 -5.16 -15.24
N ILE A 13 -2.73 -5.33 -13.93
CA ILE A 13 -2.80 -6.63 -13.25
C ILE A 13 -4.21 -7.23 -13.33
N LEU A 14 -5.24 -6.40 -13.18
CA LEU A 14 -6.63 -6.84 -13.25
C LEU A 14 -7.04 -7.29 -14.66
N ILE A 15 -6.56 -6.61 -15.71
CA ILE A 15 -6.90 -6.93 -17.12
C ILE A 15 -6.13 -8.15 -17.60
N VAL A 16 -4.83 -8.24 -17.32
CA VAL A 16 -3.94 -9.27 -17.86
C VAL A 16 -4.04 -10.60 -17.09
N GLY A 17 -4.68 -10.59 -15.90
CA GLY A 17 -4.90 -11.81 -15.11
C GLY A 17 -3.84 -12.08 -14.05
N GLY A 18 -3.09 -11.07 -13.61
CA GLY A 18 -2.11 -11.19 -12.52
C GLY A 18 -2.75 -11.21 -11.12
N ASN A 19 -4.07 -11.37 -11.00
CA ASN A 19 -4.81 -11.34 -9.74
C ASN A 19 -5.17 -12.75 -9.21
N ILE A 20 -4.20 -13.66 -9.19
CA ILE A 20 -4.41 -15.06 -8.77
C ILE A 20 -4.20 -15.18 -7.26
N ALA A 21 -5.21 -15.65 -6.54
CA ALA A 21 -5.15 -15.81 -5.08
C ALA A 21 -3.97 -16.71 -4.66
N GLY A 22 -3.22 -16.27 -3.65
CA GLY A 22 -2.10 -17.03 -3.09
C GLY A 22 -0.82 -17.10 -3.94
N ILE A 23 -0.84 -16.60 -5.19
CA ILE A 23 0.33 -16.64 -6.08
C ILE A 23 0.78 -15.22 -6.46
N THR A 24 -0.09 -14.44 -7.09
CA THR A 24 0.26 -13.12 -7.67
C THR A 24 -0.62 -11.98 -7.18
N ARG A 25 -1.72 -12.29 -6.48
CA ARG A 25 -2.64 -11.29 -5.93
C ARG A 25 -1.97 -10.45 -4.85
N THR A 26 -1.94 -9.15 -5.09
CA THR A 26 -1.52 -8.13 -4.13
C THR A 26 -2.72 -7.62 -3.32
N MET A 27 -2.47 -7.00 -2.16
CA MET A 27 -3.54 -6.46 -1.32
C MET A 27 -4.38 -5.41 -2.06
N THR A 28 -3.76 -4.55 -2.87
CA THR A 28 -4.47 -3.52 -3.66
C THR A 28 -5.36 -4.10 -4.76
N THR A 29 -4.91 -5.16 -5.44
CA THR A 29 -5.70 -5.86 -6.47
C THR A 29 -6.80 -6.72 -5.85
N ALA A 30 -6.60 -7.25 -4.64
CA ALA A 30 -7.65 -7.89 -3.84
C ALA A 30 -8.77 -6.90 -3.47
N ILE A 31 -8.42 -5.71 -2.97
CA ILE A 31 -9.41 -4.66 -2.66
C ILE A 31 -10.22 -4.30 -3.90
N ALA A 32 -9.55 -4.07 -5.03
CA ALA A 32 -10.21 -3.74 -6.28
C ALA A 32 -11.15 -4.87 -6.76
N LEU A 33 -10.71 -6.12 -6.70
CA LEU A 33 -11.51 -7.28 -7.10
C LEU A 33 -12.77 -7.44 -6.24
N GLU A 34 -12.63 -7.38 -4.92
CA GLU A 34 -13.77 -7.58 -4.00
C GLU A 34 -14.75 -6.41 -4.06
N THR A 35 -14.25 -5.19 -4.33
CA THR A 35 -15.11 -4.03 -4.68
C THR A 35 -15.89 -4.29 -5.97
N SER A 36 -15.23 -4.80 -7.03
CA SER A 36 -15.90 -5.12 -8.31
C SER A 36 -16.87 -6.29 -8.22
N LYS A 37 -16.69 -7.21 -7.28
CA LYS A 37 -17.63 -8.30 -6.98
C LYS A 37 -18.83 -7.85 -6.12
N GLY A 38 -18.75 -6.65 -5.52
CA GLY A 38 -19.78 -6.13 -4.62
C GLY A 38 -19.61 -6.51 -3.15
N ASP A 39 -18.54 -7.22 -2.77
CA ASP A 39 -18.22 -7.51 -1.36
C ASP A 39 -17.47 -6.33 -0.74
N LEU A 40 -18.20 -5.23 -0.57
CA LEU A 40 -17.69 -4.01 0.05
C LEU A 40 -17.23 -4.22 1.50
N PRO A 41 -17.92 -4.98 2.36
CA PRO A 41 -17.47 -5.19 3.74
C PRO A 41 -16.05 -5.78 3.80
N PHE A 42 -15.77 -6.79 2.99
CA PHE A 42 -14.44 -7.39 2.95
C PHE A 42 -13.40 -6.47 2.30
N ALA A 43 -13.75 -5.78 1.21
CA ALA A 43 -12.87 -4.82 0.55
C ALA A 43 -12.48 -3.65 1.47
N LEU A 44 -13.43 -3.11 2.23
CA LEU A 44 -13.18 -2.04 3.20
C LEU A 44 -12.34 -2.53 4.37
N GLY A 45 -12.55 -3.75 4.86
CA GLY A 45 -11.70 -4.36 5.88
C GLY A 45 -10.23 -4.42 5.44
N LEU A 46 -9.97 -4.93 4.23
CA LEU A 46 -8.63 -4.95 3.65
C LEU A 46 -8.06 -3.53 3.43
N GLY A 47 -8.90 -2.59 2.99
CA GLY A 47 -8.51 -1.19 2.81
C GLY A 47 -8.06 -0.51 4.11
N LEU A 48 -8.76 -0.76 5.22
CA LEU A 48 -8.38 -0.24 6.54
C LEU A 48 -7.06 -0.84 7.03
N VAL A 49 -6.85 -2.15 6.84
CA VAL A 49 -5.57 -2.82 7.17
C VAL A 49 -4.43 -2.21 6.36
N LEU A 50 -4.62 -2.01 5.04
CA LEU A 50 -3.61 -1.41 4.19
C LEU A 50 -3.26 0.02 4.64
N MET A 51 -4.27 0.84 4.95
CA MET A 51 -4.07 2.20 5.45
C MET A 51 -3.29 2.21 6.77
N ALA A 52 -3.63 1.33 7.71
CA ALA A 52 -2.90 1.21 8.97
C ALA A 52 -1.42 0.85 8.75
N LEU A 53 -1.14 -0.09 7.83
CA LEU A 53 0.24 -0.47 7.48
C LEU A 53 1.01 0.69 6.86
N ILE A 54 0.39 1.44 5.93
CA ILE A 54 1.03 2.59 5.28
C ILE A 54 1.38 3.65 6.32
N LEU A 55 0.45 3.98 7.23
CA LEU A 55 0.69 4.97 8.28
C LEU A 55 1.75 4.50 9.27
N ALA A 56 1.73 3.23 9.67
CA ALA A 56 2.73 2.67 10.56
C ALA A 56 4.14 2.72 9.94
N VAL A 57 4.31 2.24 8.71
CA VAL A 57 5.60 2.23 8.02
C VAL A 57 6.12 3.65 7.79
N ASN A 58 5.28 4.56 7.29
CA ASN A 58 5.68 5.95 7.09
C ASN A 58 5.97 6.67 8.41
N GLY A 59 5.18 6.40 9.46
CA GLY A 59 5.40 6.95 10.80
C GLY A 59 6.73 6.51 11.38
N ILE A 60 7.04 5.21 11.34
CA ILE A 60 8.32 4.66 11.80
C ILE A 60 9.49 5.25 11.01
N ALA A 61 9.39 5.31 9.68
CA ALA A 61 10.43 5.91 8.83
C ALA A 61 10.65 7.41 9.16
N ARG A 62 9.58 8.14 9.46
CA ARG A 62 9.66 9.55 9.86
C ARG A 62 10.31 9.69 11.25
N LEU A 63 9.94 8.83 12.20
CA LEU A 63 10.47 8.79 13.56
C LEU A 63 11.96 8.44 13.59
N SER A 64 12.39 7.43 12.83
CA SER A 64 13.81 7.07 12.73
C SER A 64 14.62 8.21 12.10
N GLY A 65 14.11 8.85 11.06
CA GLY A 65 14.73 10.05 10.47
C GLY A 65 14.82 11.22 11.44
N LEU A 66 13.80 11.44 12.28
CA LEU A 66 13.83 12.44 13.35
C LEU A 66 14.89 12.12 14.41
N MET A 67 15.04 10.85 14.81
CA MET A 67 16.08 10.43 15.76
C MET A 67 17.49 10.64 15.18
N ILE A 68 17.68 10.32 13.89
CA ILE A 68 18.95 10.54 13.19
C ILE A 68 19.27 12.04 13.04
N ALA A 69 18.27 12.86 12.71
CA ALA A 69 18.45 14.30 12.59
C ALA A 69 18.80 14.99 13.93
N ARG A 70 18.34 14.43 15.06
CA ARG A 70 18.73 14.93 16.40
C ARG A 70 20.15 14.54 16.83
N ALA A 71 20.78 13.57 16.17
CA ALA A 71 22.16 13.18 16.42
C ALA A 71 23.20 14.03 15.64
N GLY A 72 22.76 14.94 14.76
CA GLY A 72 23.65 15.77 13.93
C GLY A 72 23.54 17.27 14.23
N PRO A 73 24.20 17.73 15.31
CA PRO A 73 25.07 18.91 15.18
C PRO A 73 26.43 18.70 15.90
N GLN A 74 27.08 17.55 15.66
CA GLN A 74 28.45 17.27 16.15
C GLN A 74 29.43 16.83 15.04
N TYR A 75 29.07 17.04 13.77
CA TYR A 75 29.99 16.85 12.63
C TYR A 75 30.05 18.17 11.84
N VAL A 76 30.70 19.17 12.45
CA VAL A 76 31.31 20.32 11.75
C VAL A 76 32.66 19.91 11.22
#